data_AF-A0A3M6UXI7-F1
#
_entry.id   AF-A0A3M6UXI7-F1
#
_cell.length_a   1.000
_cell.length_b   1.000
_cell.length_c   1.000
_cell.angle_alpha   90.00
_cell.angle_beta   90.00
_cell.angle_gamma   90.00
#
_symmetry.space_group_name_H-M   'P 1'
#
loop_
_entity.id
_entity.type
_entity.pdbx_description
1 polymer ?
#
loop_
_entity_poly.entity_id
_entity_poly.type
_entity_poly.pdbx_seq_one_letter_code
_entity_poly.pdbx_strand_id
1 'polypeptide(L)'
;MSREYVTIIPRVRVDYKMKLTNTGKPNNSAEPANEFKATAVLLYVKGLSEQLRRCLQGAVFKSETTLRSRLVRPKDVVDPAKQDGVVYRIPCEYSKVYIGETGRPMQDRIKEHDRGIRLARTETSAVSEHAHNTGNKPFWNEVKFINRDPYYYTRRVKEAIHIRLHPNNINRDSGIEIPEAWMPAIKKHNDRRAVRQRSAKGADH
;
A
#
# COMPACT_ATOMS: atom_id res chain seq x y z
N MET A 1 19.81 11.38 -45.64
CA MET A 1 19.21 10.22 -44.95
C MET A 1 19.72 10.18 -43.52
N SER A 2 19.04 10.90 -42.62
CA SER A 2 19.36 10.95 -41.19
C SER A 2 18.41 10.00 -40.45
N ARG A 3 18.95 8.92 -39.86
CA ARG A 3 18.19 8.01 -39.01
C ARG A 3 18.09 8.61 -37.60
N GLU A 4 16.90 9.04 -37.21
CA GLU A 4 16.61 9.36 -35.81
C GLU A 4 16.48 8.07 -35.00
N TYR A 5 17.36 7.90 -34.01
CA TYR A 5 17.24 6.85 -33.01
C TYR A 5 16.31 7.34 -31.90
N VAL A 6 15.10 6.80 -31.85
CA VAL A 6 14.15 7.05 -30.76
C VAL A 6 14.61 6.28 -29.52
N THR A 7 15.22 6.99 -28.57
CA THR A 7 15.62 6.42 -27.28
C THR A 7 14.37 6.23 -26.41
N ILE A 8 13.87 4.99 -26.35
CA ILE A 8 12.82 4.61 -25.40
C ILE A 8 13.45 4.58 -24.00
N ILE A 9 13.20 5.62 -23.19
CA ILE A 9 13.57 5.62 -21.76
C ILE A 9 12.50 4.81 -21.00
N PRO A 10 12.80 3.61 -20.48
CA PRO A 10 11.85 2.89 -19.66
C PRO A 10 11.63 3.68 -18.37
N ARG A 11 10.37 4.07 -18.13
CA ARG A 11 9.93 4.75 -16.90
C ARG A 11 10.02 3.76 -15.73
N VAL A 12 11.18 3.71 -15.07
CA VAL A 12 11.38 2.92 -13.85
C VAL A 12 10.57 3.54 -12.73
N ARG A 13 9.67 2.75 -12.13
CA ARG A 13 8.95 3.11 -10.91
C ARG A 13 9.95 3.04 -9.75
N VAL A 14 10.32 4.20 -9.22
CA VAL A 14 11.21 4.31 -8.05
C VAL A 14 10.34 4.26 -6.80
N ASP A 15 10.23 3.09 -6.17
CA ASP A 15 9.59 2.96 -4.87
C ASP A 15 10.65 3.26 -3.79
N TYR A 16 10.75 4.52 -3.35
CA TYR A 16 11.67 4.91 -2.28
C TYR A 16 11.28 4.21 -0.96
N LYS A 17 12.08 3.24 -0.51
CA LYS A 17 12.04 2.71 0.86
C LYS A 17 13.21 3.26 1.66
N MET A 18 12.99 4.39 2.34
CA MET A 18 13.95 4.88 3.34
C MET A 18 13.82 3.99 4.59
N LYS A 19 14.75 3.04 4.76
CA LYS A 19 14.86 2.25 5.99
C LYS A 19 15.79 2.98 6.95
N LEU A 20 15.22 3.71 7.91
CA LEU A 20 15.94 4.14 9.10
C LEU A 20 15.97 2.94 10.06
N THR A 21 17.13 2.31 10.23
CA THR A 21 17.32 1.28 11.26
C THR A 21 17.76 1.97 12.56
N ASN A 22 16.82 2.29 13.43
CA ASN A 22 17.12 2.65 14.81
C ASN A 22 17.27 1.36 15.62
N THR A 23 18.50 1.03 15.99
CA THR A 23 18.80 -0.01 16.98
C THR A 23 19.54 0.62 18.16
N GLY A 24 18.87 0.72 19.31
CA GLY A 24 19.49 1.09 20.57
C GLY A 24 18.47 1.54 21.62
N LYS A 25 18.28 0.73 22.67
CA LYS A 25 17.58 1.14 23.91
C LYS A 25 18.42 2.19 24.66
N PRO A 26 17.81 3.12 25.44
CA PRO A 26 18.59 4.07 26.22
C PRO A 26 19.11 3.38 27.48
N ASN A 27 20.44 3.37 27.67
CA ASN A 27 21.06 3.11 28.96
C ASN A 27 21.72 4.41 29.44
N ASN A 28 21.40 4.79 30.68
CA ASN A 28 21.96 5.96 31.34
C ASN A 28 23.33 5.62 31.94
N SER A 29 24.40 6.07 31.29
CA SER A 29 25.70 6.32 31.94
C SER A 29 26.54 7.22 31.04
N ALA A 30 27.06 8.30 31.61
CA ALA A 30 27.81 9.33 30.92
C ALA A 30 29.21 8.83 30.48
N GLU A 31 29.39 8.65 29.17
CA GLU A 31 30.67 8.45 28.48
C GLU A 31 30.64 9.23 27.15
N PRO A 32 31.80 9.66 26.60
CA PRO A 32 31.87 10.70 25.58
C PRO A 32 31.12 10.30 24.29
N ALA A 33 30.37 11.25 23.74
CA ALA A 33 29.47 11.06 22.60
C ALA A 33 30.19 10.41 21.41
N ASN A 34 30.01 9.09 21.27
CA ASN A 34 30.42 8.36 20.08
C ASN A 34 29.56 8.88 18.92
N GLU A 35 30.19 9.57 17.97
CA GLU A 35 29.56 10.16 16.81
C GLU A 35 28.92 9.03 15.97
N PHE A 36 27.61 8.82 16.12
CA PHE A 36 26.88 7.83 15.35
C PHE A 36 26.93 8.21 13.86
N LYS A 37 27.87 7.62 13.10
CA LYS A 37 27.95 7.78 11.65
C LYS A 37 26.79 7.04 11.00
N ALA A 38 25.67 7.75 10.81
CA ALA A 38 24.52 7.24 10.08
C ALA A 38 24.93 6.89 8.64
N THR A 39 24.76 5.63 8.26
CA THR A 39 25.04 5.16 6.89
C THR A 39 23.76 5.21 6.06
N ALA A 40 23.74 6.01 4.99
CA ALA A 40 22.61 6.09 4.07
C ALA A 40 22.72 5.03 2.97
N VAL A 41 21.65 4.29 2.66
CA VAL A 41 21.62 3.34 1.55
C VAL A 41 20.88 3.94 0.36
N LEU A 42 21.57 4.12 -0.77
CA LEU A 42 21.05 4.74 -1.99
C LEU A 42 20.98 3.74 -3.15
N LEU A 43 20.08 3.96 -4.10
CA LEU A 43 20.05 3.19 -5.34
C LEU A 43 21.25 3.55 -6.23
N TYR A 44 21.94 2.55 -6.76
CA TYR A 44 23.01 2.78 -7.73
C TYR A 44 22.42 3.20 -9.08
N VAL A 45 22.80 4.38 -9.54
CA VAL A 45 22.52 4.95 -10.85
C VAL A 45 23.85 5.33 -11.48
N LYS A 46 24.25 4.60 -12.54
CA LYS A 46 25.53 4.81 -13.23
C LYS A 46 25.68 6.28 -13.66
N GLY A 47 26.82 6.87 -13.34
CA GLY A 47 27.17 8.26 -13.60
C GLY A 47 26.85 9.20 -12.42
N LEU A 48 25.66 9.06 -11.81
CA LEU A 48 25.24 9.90 -10.68
C LEU A 48 25.77 9.38 -9.34
N SER A 49 25.71 8.07 -9.11
CA SER A 49 26.12 7.47 -7.84
C SER A 49 27.62 7.62 -7.58
N GLU A 50 28.45 7.61 -8.62
CA GLU A 50 29.89 7.84 -8.51
C GLU A 50 30.20 9.28 -8.12
N GLN A 51 29.48 10.24 -8.69
CA GLN A 51 29.61 11.66 -8.32
C GLN A 51 29.17 11.86 -6.86
N LEU A 52 28.01 11.30 -6.48
CA LEU A 52 27.50 11.40 -5.11
C LEU A 52 28.39 10.71 -4.09
N ARG A 53 28.99 9.57 -4.44
CA ARG A 53 29.95 8.85 -3.57
C ARG A 53 31.19 9.69 -3.26
N ARG A 54 31.58 10.62 -4.15
CA ARG A 54 32.71 11.54 -3.88
C ARG A 54 32.33 12.63 -2.88
N CYS A 55 31.07 13.08 -2.89
CA CYS A 55 30.63 14.19 -2.05
C CYS A 55 30.03 13.74 -0.70
N LEU A 56 29.51 12.51 -0.60
CA LEU A 56 28.81 11.99 0.58
C LEU A 56 29.64 10.92 1.29
N GLN A 57 30.19 11.27 2.46
CA GLN A 57 30.79 10.30 3.37
C GLN A 57 29.68 9.53 4.10
N GLY A 58 29.73 8.20 4.11
CA GLY A 58 28.71 7.35 4.75
C GLY A 58 27.55 6.88 3.85
N ALA A 59 27.60 7.12 2.54
CA ALA A 59 26.60 6.60 1.60
C ALA A 59 27.01 5.26 0.98
N VAL A 60 26.15 4.25 1.07
CA VAL A 60 26.30 2.93 0.43
C VAL A 60 25.32 2.79 -0.73
N PHE A 61 25.81 2.58 -1.93
CA PHE A 61 24.99 2.41 -3.13
C PHE A 61 24.73 0.93 -3.43
N LYS A 62 23.46 0.54 -3.65
CA LYS A 62 23.04 -0.82 -3.99
C LYS A 62 22.16 -0.82 -5.24
N SER A 63 22.24 -1.85 -6.08
CA SER A 63 21.27 -2.08 -7.16
C SER A 63 20.07 -2.86 -6.63
N GLU A 64 18.85 -2.36 -6.88
CA GLU A 64 17.64 -2.86 -6.22
C GLU A 64 17.16 -4.23 -6.71
N THR A 65 17.51 -4.65 -7.92
CA THR A 65 16.96 -5.89 -8.50
C THR A 65 18.05 -6.80 -9.01
N THR A 66 18.29 -7.91 -8.31
CA THR A 66 19.06 -9.03 -8.87
C THR A 66 18.23 -9.68 -9.98
N LEU A 67 18.87 -10.17 -11.04
CA LEU A 67 18.18 -10.90 -12.14
C LEU A 67 17.28 -12.01 -11.58
N ARG A 68 17.75 -12.69 -10.53
CA ARG A 68 17.00 -13.72 -9.80
C ARG A 68 15.65 -13.22 -9.27
N SER A 69 15.56 -12.01 -8.74
CA SER A 69 14.29 -11.44 -8.23
C SER A 69 13.27 -11.11 -9.33
N ARG A 70 13.74 -10.89 -10.58
CA ARG A 70 12.87 -10.66 -11.74
C ARG A 70 12.46 -11.95 -12.43
N LEU A 71 13.37 -12.91 -12.52
CA LEU A 71 13.20 -14.15 -13.26
C LEU A 71 12.57 -15.25 -12.42
N VAL A 72 12.86 -15.29 -11.12
CA VAL A 72 12.40 -16.34 -10.22
C VAL A 72 11.31 -15.75 -9.32
N ARG A 73 10.11 -16.33 -9.39
CA ARG A 73 9.06 -16.17 -8.37
C ARG A 73 9.07 -17.43 -7.51
N PRO A 74 9.80 -17.45 -6.37
CA PRO A 74 9.94 -18.67 -5.57
C PRO A 74 8.69 -19.04 -4.77
N LYS A 75 7.64 -18.20 -4.79
CA LYS A 75 6.48 -18.33 -3.92
C LYS A 75 5.28 -18.81 -4.72
N ASP A 76 4.69 -19.92 -4.27
CA ASP A 76 3.46 -20.46 -4.85
C ASP A 76 2.34 -19.42 -4.85
N VAL A 77 1.49 -19.49 -5.88
CA VAL A 77 0.28 -18.66 -5.96
C VAL A 77 -0.67 -19.16 -4.87
N VAL A 78 -0.64 -18.50 -3.72
CA VAL A 78 -1.60 -18.76 -2.65
C VAL A 78 -2.98 -18.36 -3.16
N ASP A 79 -3.97 -19.26 -3.01
CA ASP A 79 -5.38 -19.01 -3.26
C ASP A 79 -5.79 -17.63 -2.68
N PRO A 80 -6.39 -16.72 -3.46
CA PRO A 80 -6.90 -15.43 -2.98
C PRO A 80 -7.70 -15.51 -1.67
N ALA A 81 -8.40 -16.61 -1.44
CA ALA A 81 -9.17 -16.83 -0.23
C ALA A 81 -8.29 -17.04 1.03
N LYS A 82 -7.03 -17.44 0.90
CA LYS A 82 -6.11 -17.65 2.04
C LYS A 82 -5.05 -16.55 2.17
N GLN A 83 -5.17 -15.48 1.39
CA GLN A 83 -4.18 -14.42 1.40
C GLN A 83 -4.34 -13.52 2.62
N ASP A 84 -3.21 -13.30 3.29
CA ASP A 84 -3.02 -12.34 4.36
C ASP A 84 -2.55 -10.98 3.83
N GLY A 85 -2.60 -9.96 4.69
CA GLY A 85 -2.10 -8.62 4.37
C GLY A 85 -2.87 -7.98 3.22
N VAL A 86 -4.20 -7.95 3.30
CA VAL A 86 -5.06 -7.49 2.21
C VAL A 86 -5.79 -6.20 2.55
N VAL A 87 -6.05 -5.39 1.52
CA VAL A 87 -6.98 -4.27 1.56
C VAL A 87 -8.22 -4.70 0.79
N TYR A 88 -9.38 -4.56 1.42
CA TYR A 88 -10.66 -5.03 0.88
C TYR A 88 -11.72 -3.95 0.98
N ARG A 89 -12.80 -4.12 0.22
CA ARG A 89 -13.99 -3.29 0.31
C ARG A 89 -15.23 -4.14 0.58
N ILE A 90 -16.10 -3.63 1.41
CA ILE A 90 -17.42 -4.20 1.69
C ILE A 90 -18.46 -3.21 1.16
N PRO A 91 -19.22 -3.57 0.11
CA PRO A 91 -20.36 -2.78 -0.32
C PRO A 91 -21.46 -2.79 0.76
N CYS A 92 -22.11 -1.65 0.93
CA CYS A 92 -23.30 -1.51 1.74
C CYS A 92 -24.41 -0.85 0.92
N GLU A 93 -25.59 -0.74 1.50
CA GLU A 93 -26.73 -0.12 0.85
C GLU A 93 -26.49 1.38 0.59
N TYR A 94 -27.25 1.95 -0.34
CA TYR A 94 -27.13 3.36 -0.76
C TYR A 94 -25.77 3.72 -1.37
N SER A 95 -25.16 2.78 -2.11
CA SER A 95 -23.86 2.96 -2.78
C SER A 95 -22.72 3.34 -1.83
N LYS A 96 -22.88 3.07 -0.53
CA LYS A 96 -21.85 3.28 0.47
C LYS A 96 -20.90 2.09 0.50
N VAL A 97 -19.65 2.36 0.84
CA VAL A 97 -18.60 1.34 0.87
C VAL A 97 -17.77 1.47 2.14
N TYR A 98 -17.47 0.36 2.79
CA TYR A 98 -16.43 0.31 3.81
C TYR A 98 -15.13 -0.19 3.18
N ILE A 99 -14.01 0.42 3.51
CA ILE A 99 -12.68 0.01 3.05
C ILE A 99 -11.84 -0.32 4.28
N GLY A 100 -11.30 -1.53 4.33
CA GLY A 100 -10.53 -1.99 5.49
C GLY A 100 -9.24 -2.69 5.08
N GLU A 101 -8.26 -2.67 5.96
CA GLU A 101 -7.10 -3.55 5.91
C GLU A 101 -7.19 -4.73 6.88
N THR A 102 -6.47 -5.80 6.56
CA THR A 102 -6.20 -6.86 7.52
C THR A 102 -4.85 -7.53 7.28
N GLY A 103 -4.10 -7.73 8.36
CA GLY A 103 -2.94 -8.62 8.37
C GLY A 103 -3.31 -10.11 8.44
N ARG A 104 -4.55 -10.44 8.82
CA ARG A 104 -5.11 -11.81 8.89
C ARG A 104 -5.93 -12.12 7.63
N PRO A 105 -6.35 -13.37 7.39
CA PRO A 105 -7.29 -13.70 6.32
C PRO A 105 -8.54 -12.80 6.36
N MET A 106 -9.01 -12.38 5.18
CA MET A 106 -10.14 -11.46 5.04
C MET A 106 -11.43 -11.99 5.67
N GLN A 107 -11.65 -13.30 5.56
CA GLN A 107 -12.84 -13.99 6.04
C GLN A 107 -12.98 -13.88 7.55
N ASP A 108 -11.87 -13.90 8.28
CA ASP A 108 -11.89 -13.76 9.74
C ASP A 108 -12.36 -12.36 10.13
N ARG A 109 -11.88 -11.32 9.42
CA ARG A 109 -12.39 -9.95 9.63
C ARG A 109 -13.87 -9.80 9.27
N ILE A 110 -14.33 -10.45 8.20
CA ILE A 110 -15.76 -10.44 7.83
C ILE A 110 -16.60 -11.05 8.97
N LYS A 111 -16.17 -12.19 9.52
CA LYS A 111 -16.85 -12.83 10.67
C LYS A 111 -16.83 -11.95 11.92
N GLU A 112 -15.73 -11.25 12.18
CA GLU A 112 -15.63 -10.29 13.28
C GLU A 112 -16.61 -9.12 13.12
N HIS A 113 -16.75 -8.56 11.91
CA HIS A 113 -17.74 -7.52 11.63
C HIS A 113 -19.18 -8.05 11.79
N ASP A 114 -19.50 -9.23 11.24
CA ASP A 114 -20.82 -9.85 11.40
C ASP A 114 -21.17 -10.10 12.87
N ARG A 115 -20.21 -10.62 13.64
CA ARG A 115 -20.35 -10.77 15.09
C ARG A 115 -20.56 -9.41 15.77
N GLY A 116 -19.84 -8.37 15.36
CA GLY A 116 -19.99 -7.02 15.89
C GLY A 116 -21.40 -6.45 15.68
N ILE A 117 -21.96 -6.64 14.48
CA ILE A 117 -23.35 -6.25 14.16
C ILE A 117 -24.33 -7.03 15.03
N ARG A 118 -24.21 -8.36 15.09
CA ARG A 118 -25.12 -9.22 15.87
C ARG A 118 -25.11 -8.89 17.36
N LEU A 119 -23.97 -8.48 17.90
CA LEU A 119 -23.82 -8.09 19.30
C LEU A 119 -24.04 -6.58 19.54
N ALA A 120 -24.46 -5.83 18.52
CA ALA A 120 -24.66 -4.37 18.57
C ALA A 120 -23.45 -3.58 19.13
N ARG A 121 -22.22 -4.06 18.87
CA ARG A 121 -20.98 -3.43 19.31
C ARG A 121 -20.56 -2.32 18.36
N THR A 122 -21.32 -1.22 18.36
CA THR A 122 -21.13 -0.11 17.43
C THR A 122 -19.73 0.49 17.58
N GLU A 123 -19.18 0.59 18.79
CA GLU A 123 -17.86 1.14 19.08
C GLU A 123 -16.70 0.40 18.41
N THR A 124 -16.86 -0.89 18.08
CA THR A 124 -15.76 -1.73 17.58
C THR A 124 -15.47 -1.60 16.10
N SER A 125 -16.46 -1.19 15.29
CA SER A 125 -16.30 -1.13 13.84
C SER A 125 -17.27 -0.13 13.23
N ALA A 126 -16.77 0.63 12.26
CA ALA A 126 -17.58 1.52 11.43
C ALA A 126 -18.71 0.76 10.70
N VAL A 127 -18.46 -0.50 10.35
CA VAL A 127 -19.46 -1.38 9.72
C VAL A 127 -20.60 -1.71 10.68
N SER A 128 -20.27 -2.00 11.95
CA SER A 128 -21.25 -2.29 13.00
C SER A 128 -22.11 -1.08 13.32
N GLU A 129 -21.48 0.08 13.49
CA GLU A 129 -22.16 1.35 13.71
C GLU A 129 -23.08 1.71 12.55
N HIS A 130 -22.59 1.59 11.32
CA HIS A 130 -23.40 1.86 10.13
C HIS A 130 -24.63 0.97 10.07
N ALA A 131 -24.47 -0.34 10.25
CA ALA A 131 -25.58 -1.30 10.21
C ALA A 131 -26.59 -1.07 11.34
N HIS A 132 -26.12 -0.67 12.53
CA HIS A 132 -26.99 -0.29 13.63
C HIS A 132 -27.83 0.95 13.30
N ASN A 133 -27.21 1.98 12.68
CA ASN A 133 -27.87 3.25 12.40
C ASN A 133 -28.81 3.19 11.19
N THR A 134 -28.52 2.37 10.18
CA THR A 134 -29.37 2.24 8.99
C THR A 134 -30.34 1.07 9.05
N GLY A 135 -30.13 0.12 9.96
CA GLY A 135 -30.84 -1.16 9.98
C GLY A 135 -30.38 -2.15 8.90
N ASN A 136 -29.44 -1.74 8.04
CA ASN A 136 -29.09 -2.48 6.83
C ASN A 136 -27.74 -3.18 6.97
N LYS A 137 -27.72 -4.47 6.60
CA LYS A 137 -26.51 -5.28 6.67
C LYS A 137 -25.64 -5.05 5.44
N PRO A 138 -24.30 -5.13 5.58
CA PRO A 138 -23.40 -5.10 4.43
C PRO A 138 -23.59 -6.31 3.51
N PHE A 139 -23.28 -6.14 2.23
CA PHE A 139 -23.35 -7.21 1.24
C PHE A 139 -22.13 -8.14 1.34
N TRP A 140 -22.19 -9.10 2.26
CA TRP A 140 -21.09 -10.04 2.54
C TRP A 140 -20.63 -10.85 1.32
N ASN A 141 -21.55 -11.18 0.41
CA ASN A 141 -21.26 -11.93 -0.81
C ASN A 141 -20.54 -11.10 -1.88
N GLU A 142 -20.52 -9.77 -1.74
CA GLU A 142 -19.92 -8.84 -2.69
C GLU A 142 -18.61 -8.22 -2.19
N VAL A 143 -18.05 -8.73 -1.10
CA VAL A 143 -16.76 -8.26 -0.60
C VAL A 143 -15.70 -8.45 -1.67
N LYS A 144 -14.97 -7.38 -2.00
CA LYS A 144 -13.93 -7.42 -3.04
C LYS A 144 -12.56 -7.17 -2.46
N PHE A 145 -11.63 -8.04 -2.85
CA PHE A 145 -10.22 -7.80 -2.71
C PHE A 145 -9.79 -6.63 -3.61
N ILE A 146 -9.08 -5.64 -3.05
CA ILE A 146 -8.59 -4.47 -3.79
C ILE A 146 -7.10 -4.60 -4.10
N ASN A 147 -6.29 -4.82 -3.05
CA ASN A 147 -4.84 -4.87 -3.12
C ASN A 147 -4.29 -5.81 -2.04
N ARG A 148 -3.07 -6.34 -2.26
CA ARG A 148 -2.28 -7.05 -1.24
C ARG A 148 -1.02 -6.26 -0.90
N ASP A 149 -0.68 -6.27 0.37
CA ASP A 149 0.60 -5.84 0.89
C ASP A 149 0.90 -6.55 2.22
N PRO A 150 1.91 -7.43 2.27
CA PRO A 150 2.25 -8.11 3.52
C PRO A 150 2.75 -7.13 4.59
N TYR A 151 3.31 -5.99 4.19
CA TYR A 151 3.88 -5.03 5.14
C TYR A 151 2.79 -4.09 5.69
N TYR A 152 2.69 -4.04 7.01
CA TYR A 152 1.66 -3.28 7.73
C TYR A 152 1.58 -1.80 7.31
N TYR A 153 2.70 -1.09 7.32
CA TYR A 153 2.70 0.36 7.07
C TYR A 153 2.24 0.70 5.64
N THR A 154 2.81 0.04 4.63
CA THR A 154 2.42 0.27 3.23
C THR A 154 1.00 -0.20 2.95
N ARG A 155 0.51 -1.22 3.67
CA ARG A 155 -0.89 -1.64 3.62
C ARG A 155 -1.83 -0.54 4.14
N ARG A 156 -1.50 0.11 5.26
CA ARG A 156 -2.27 1.25 5.79
C ARG A 156 -2.25 2.46 4.87
N VAL A 157 -1.11 2.74 4.22
CA VAL A 157 -1.06 3.78 3.18
C VAL A 157 -2.00 3.44 2.02
N LYS A 158 -2.02 2.19 1.56
CA LYS A 158 -2.94 1.73 0.49
C LYS A 158 -4.41 1.85 0.90
N GLU A 159 -4.75 1.47 2.13
CA GLU A 159 -6.09 1.65 2.70
C GLU A 159 -6.50 3.13 2.68
N ALA A 160 -5.66 4.02 3.22
CA ALA A 160 -5.90 5.46 3.27
C ALA A 160 -6.08 6.09 1.87
N ILE A 161 -5.31 5.63 0.87
CA ILE A 161 -5.50 6.00 -0.53
C ILE A 161 -6.88 5.58 -1.01
N HIS A 162 -7.28 4.32 -0.74
CA HIS A 162 -8.56 3.81 -1.19
C HIS A 162 -9.73 4.51 -0.51
N ILE A 163 -9.66 4.83 0.79
CA ILE A 163 -10.67 5.61 1.50
C ILE A 163 -10.85 6.98 0.83
N ARG A 164 -9.75 7.72 0.60
CA ARG A 164 -9.79 9.06 -0.03
C ARG A 164 -10.30 9.05 -1.48
N LEU A 165 -10.14 7.93 -2.19
CA LEU A 165 -10.66 7.76 -3.55
C LEU A 165 -12.17 7.45 -3.59
N HIS A 166 -12.80 7.11 -2.46
CA HIS A 166 -14.22 6.79 -2.37
C HIS A 166 -14.92 7.81 -1.44
N PRO A 167 -15.46 8.92 -1.98
CA PRO A 167 -16.06 9.96 -1.13
C PRO A 167 -17.28 9.47 -0.33
N ASN A 168 -18.01 8.47 -0.83
CA ASN A 168 -19.18 7.89 -0.17
C ASN A 168 -18.84 6.69 0.74
N ASN A 169 -17.68 6.72 1.40
CA ASN A 169 -17.29 5.64 2.31
C ASN A 169 -17.89 5.84 3.71
N ILE A 170 -18.02 4.74 4.46
CA ILE A 170 -18.55 4.76 5.85
C ILE A 170 -17.45 4.68 6.91
N ASN A 171 -16.18 4.83 6.53
CA ASN A 171 -15.09 4.80 7.50
C ASN A 171 -15.18 6.00 8.44
N ARG A 172 -14.80 5.80 9.71
CA ARG A 172 -14.76 6.87 10.72
C ARG A 172 -13.65 7.89 10.48
N ASP A 173 -12.54 7.41 9.92
CA ASP A 173 -11.35 8.22 9.64
C ASP A 173 -10.82 7.93 8.22
N SER A 174 -9.93 8.79 7.76
CA SER A 174 -9.27 8.66 6.46
C SER A 174 -8.01 7.77 6.49
N GLY A 175 -7.78 7.02 7.57
CA GLY A 175 -6.56 6.26 7.79
C GLY A 175 -5.33 7.16 8.02
N ILE A 176 -4.17 6.71 7.52
CA ILE A 176 -2.93 7.50 7.56
C ILE A 176 -3.10 8.82 6.80
N GLU A 177 -2.49 9.89 7.30
CA GLU A 177 -2.43 11.17 6.59
C GLU A 177 -1.59 11.05 5.32
N ILE A 178 -2.20 11.44 4.20
CA ILE A 178 -1.53 11.52 2.91
C ILE A 178 -1.42 12.99 2.55
N PRO A 179 -0.22 13.52 2.27
CA PRO A 179 -0.07 14.93 1.94
C PRO A 179 -0.88 15.27 0.69
N GLU A 180 -1.65 16.35 0.73
CA GLU A 180 -2.59 16.72 -0.32
C GLU A 180 -1.94 16.91 -1.70
N ALA A 181 -0.67 17.34 -1.72
CA ALA A 181 0.13 17.46 -2.94
C ALA A 181 0.19 16.17 -3.77
N TRP A 182 0.00 15.00 -3.16
CA TRP A 182 0.00 13.71 -3.85
C TRP A 182 -1.36 13.34 -4.46
N MET A 183 -2.46 13.97 -4.02
CA MET A 183 -3.81 13.62 -4.43
C MET A 183 -4.06 13.71 -5.94
N PRO A 184 -3.58 14.75 -6.67
CA PRO A 184 -3.73 14.81 -8.12
C PRO A 184 -3.04 13.63 -8.84
N ALA A 185 -1.84 13.25 -8.37
CA ALA A 185 -1.09 12.13 -8.94
C ALA A 185 -1.78 10.79 -8.68
N ILE A 186 -2.31 10.60 -7.46
CA ILE A 186 -3.06 9.41 -7.05
C ILE A 186 -4.32 9.24 -7.92
N LYS A 187 -5.13 10.29 -8.07
CA LYS A 187 -6.34 10.27 -8.90
C LYS A 187 -6.02 9.91 -10.36
N LYS A 188 -5.06 10.62 -10.96
CA LYS A 188 -4.59 10.36 -12.33
C LYS A 188 -4.12 8.92 -12.55
N HIS A 189 -3.42 8.34 -11.58
CA HIS A 189 -2.98 6.94 -11.67
C HIS A 189 -4.16 5.97 -11.57
N ASN A 190 -5.14 6.25 -10.71
CA ASN A 190 -6.34 5.44 -10.57
C ASN A 190 -7.17 5.42 -11.86
N ASP A 191 -7.37 6.58 -12.50
CA ASP A 191 -8.13 6.69 -13.74
C ASP A 191 -7.50 5.87 -14.87
N ARG A 192 -6.17 5.96 -14.99
CA ARG A 192 -5.41 5.14 -15.94
C ARG A 192 -5.56 3.65 -15.69
N ARG A 193 -5.58 3.22 -14.42
CA ARG A 193 -5.81 1.82 -14.05
C ARG A 193 -7.22 1.37 -14.44
N ALA A 194 -8.24 2.19 -14.18
CA ALA A 194 -9.62 1.90 -14.51
C ALA A 194 -9.83 1.78 -16.03
N VAL A 195 -9.22 2.68 -16.83
CA VAL A 195 -9.23 2.60 -18.30
C VAL A 195 -8.63 1.28 -18.78
N ARG A 196 -7.45 0.89 -18.28
CA ARG A 196 -6.80 -0.37 -18.66
C ARG A 196 -7.65 -1.60 -18.36
N GLN A 197 -8.32 -1.62 -17.20
CA GLN A 197 -9.19 -2.74 -16.82
C GLN A 197 -10.45 -2.85 -17.70
N ARG A 198 -10.98 -1.72 -18.19
CA ARG A 198 -12.11 -1.72 -19.16
C ARG A 198 -11.67 -2.21 -20.53
N SER A 199 -10.53 -1.73 -21.03
CA SER A 199 -9.98 -2.17 -22.32
C SER A 199 -9.61 -3.66 -22.32
N ALA A 200 -9.12 -4.20 -21.21
CA ALA A 200 -8.81 -5.63 -21.10
C ALA A 200 -10.06 -6.52 -21.11
N LYS A 201 -11.19 -6.06 -20.54
CA LYS A 201 -12.45 -6.82 -20.53
C LYS A 201 -13.21 -6.79 -21.86
N GLY A 202 -13.00 -5.76 -22.68
CA GLY A 202 -13.62 -5.63 -24.00
C GLY A 202 -12.89 -6.37 -25.12
N ALA A 203 -11.74 -6.96 -24.85
CA ALA A 203 -10.95 -7.73 -25.83
C ALA A 203 -11.22 -9.25 -25.78
N ASP A 204 -12.03 -9.70 -24.82
CA ASP A 204 -12.40 -11.11 -24.62
C ASP A 204 -13.81 -11.43 -25.19
N HIS A 205 -14.32 -10.64 -26.14
CA HIS A 205 -15.61 -10.87 -26.83
C HIS A 205 -15.41 -10.84 -28.35
#